data_AF-A0A1G0JA83-F1
#
_entry.id   AF-A0A1G0JA83-F1
#
_cell.length_a   1.000
_cell.length_b   1.000
_cell.length_c   1.000
_cell.angle_alpha   90.00
_cell.angle_beta   90.00
_cell.angle_gamma   90.00
#
_symmetry.space_group_name_H-M   'P 1'
#
loop_
_entity.id
_entity.type
_entity.pdbx_description
1 polymer ?
#
loop_
_entity_poly.entity_id
_entity_poly.type
_entity_poly.pdbx_seq_one_letter_code
_entity_poly.pdbx_strand_id
1 'polypeptide(L)'
;MLLTVRFFSGDGDLNTVFQSESVENLEGEIATVLESRFGDGLVYLPKDRPSYFFLLAKKEGFIDADGYLTRKGRALLARYSFN
;
A
#
# COMPACT_ATOMS: atom_id res chain seq x y z
N MET A 1 2.21 7.14 21.52
CA MET A 1 2.10 8.44 20.82
C MET A 1 1.51 8.16 19.45
N LEU A 2 0.17 8.08 19.33
CA LEU A 2 -0.52 7.95 18.05
C LEU A 2 -0.85 9.36 17.56
N LEU A 3 -0.44 9.68 16.32
CA LEU A 3 -0.77 10.95 15.68
C LEU A 3 -2.19 10.85 15.11
N THR A 4 -3.18 11.44 15.77
CA THR A 4 -4.54 11.54 15.27
C THR A 4 -4.65 12.74 14.34
N VAL A 5 -4.70 12.51 13.04
CA VAL A 5 -5.01 13.55 12.05
C VAL A 5 -6.54 13.66 11.96
N ARG A 6 -7.11 14.79 12.38
CA ARG A 6 -8.56 15.05 12.26
C ARG A 6 -8.83 15.92 11.05
N PHE A 7 -9.52 15.37 10.06
CA PHE A 7 -10.19 16.15 9.02
C PHE A 7 -11.64 16.37 9.46
N PHE A 8 -12.07 17.63 9.51
CA PHE A 8 -13.47 17.99 9.75
C PHE A 8 -14.16 18.11 8.39
N SER A 9 -15.15 17.26 8.13
CA SER A 9 -16.21 17.54 7.17
C SER A 9 -17.53 17.28 7.88
N GLY A 10 -18.39 18.29 7.85
CA GLY A 10 -19.64 18.34 8.59
C GLY A 10 -20.71 17.39 8.05
N ASP A 11 -21.53 16.97 9.00
CA ASP A 11 -22.84 16.32 8.90
C ASP A 11 -22.95 14.83 8.54
N GLY A 12 -23.38 14.07 9.56
CA GLY A 12 -24.39 13.02 9.43
C GLY A 12 -23.89 11.58 9.37
N ASP A 13 -23.62 10.97 10.53
CA ASP A 13 -23.54 9.50 10.77
C ASP A 13 -22.63 8.67 9.84
N LEU A 14 -21.30 8.87 9.93
CA LEU A 14 -20.31 8.29 8.99
C LEU A 14 -19.13 7.54 9.64
N ASN A 15 -19.22 7.12 10.90
CA ASN A 15 -18.03 6.60 11.61
C ASN A 15 -17.56 5.17 11.24
N THR A 16 -18.23 4.45 10.35
CA THR A 16 -17.88 3.03 10.06
C THR A 16 -17.42 2.76 8.62
N VAL A 17 -17.64 3.68 7.67
CA VAL A 17 -17.34 3.45 6.23
C VAL A 17 -16.05 4.15 5.77
N PHE A 18 -15.62 5.21 6.45
CA PHE A 18 -14.45 6.01 6.03
C PHE A 18 -13.10 5.41 6.44
N GLN A 19 -13.10 4.40 7.31
CA GLN A 19 -11.87 3.68 7.67
C GLN A 19 -11.51 2.59 6.64
N SER A 20 -12.49 1.95 5.99
CA SER A 20 -12.21 0.90 5.00
C SER A 20 -11.73 1.48 3.67
N GLU A 21 -12.34 2.58 3.20
CA GLU A 21 -11.95 3.23 1.94
C GLU A 21 -10.51 3.74 1.95
N SER A 22 -10.04 4.28 3.07
CA SER A 22 -8.67 4.81 3.18
C SER A 22 -7.62 3.70 3.26
N VAL A 23 -7.94 2.55 3.86
CA VAL A 23 -7.03 1.40 3.95
C VAL A 23 -7.00 0.61 2.64
N GLU A 24 -8.14 0.41 1.98
CA GLU A 24 -8.19 -0.22 0.65
C GLU A 24 -7.48 0.65 -0.40
N ASN A 25 -7.65 1.98 -0.36
CA ASN A 25 -6.88 2.88 -1.22
C ASN A 25 -5.37 2.78 -0.95
N LEU A 26 -4.97 2.65 0.32
CA LEU A 26 -3.55 2.51 0.69
C LEU A 26 -2.95 1.18 0.23
N GLU A 27 -3.67 0.08 0.44
CA GLU A 27 -3.27 -1.25 -0.04
C GLU A 27 -3.21 -1.30 -1.58
N GLY A 28 -4.14 -0.62 -2.27
CA GLY A 28 -4.13 -0.47 -3.72
C GLY A 28 -2.90 0.29 -4.24
N GLU A 29 -2.55 1.42 -3.63
CA GLU A 29 -1.33 2.17 -3.97
C GLU A 29 -0.06 1.35 -3.72
N ILE A 30 -0.01 0.60 -2.62
CA ILE A 30 1.07 -0.36 -2.36
C ILE A 30 1.09 -1.42 -3.46
N ALA A 31 -0.06 -1.99 -3.83
CA ALA A 31 -0.14 -3.01 -4.88
C ALA A 31 0.41 -2.49 -6.22
N THR A 32 0.09 -1.25 -6.61
CA THR A 32 0.65 -0.62 -7.82
C THR A 32 2.18 -0.49 -7.76
N VAL A 33 2.76 -0.24 -6.59
CA VAL A 33 4.23 -0.29 -6.43
C VAL A 33 4.75 -1.72 -6.62
N LEU A 34 4.09 -2.72 -6.05
CA LEU A 34 4.47 -4.13 -6.17
C LEU A 34 4.33 -4.69 -7.60
N GLU A 35 3.52 -4.06 -8.45
CA GLU A 35 3.43 -4.38 -9.88
C GLU A 35 4.71 -4.03 -10.65
N SER A 36 5.50 -3.07 -10.15
CA SER A 36 6.81 -2.71 -10.71
C SER A 36 7.91 -3.75 -10.40
N ARG A 37 7.51 -5.01 -10.19
CA ARG A 37 8.41 -6.14 -9.99
C ARG A 37 8.86 -6.72 -11.33
N PHE A 38 10.11 -7.17 -11.39
CA PHE A 38 10.61 -7.94 -12.53
C PHE A 38 10.55 -9.44 -12.22
N GLY A 39 10.82 -10.27 -13.23
CA GLY A 39 10.66 -11.74 -13.13
C GLY A 39 11.48 -12.43 -12.05
N ASP A 40 12.45 -11.73 -11.46
CA ASP A 40 13.26 -12.14 -10.30
C ASP A 40 12.57 -11.89 -8.95
N GLY A 41 11.46 -11.14 -8.95
CA GLY A 41 10.72 -10.76 -7.75
C GLY A 41 11.25 -9.51 -7.05
N LEU A 42 12.22 -8.80 -7.63
CA LEU A 42 12.71 -7.53 -7.11
C LEU A 42 11.76 -6.40 -7.53
N VAL A 43 11.32 -5.59 -6.56
CA VAL A 43 10.47 -4.42 -6.80
C VAL A 43 11.34 -3.20 -6.99
N TYR A 44 11.18 -2.53 -8.13
CA TYR A 44 11.90 -1.30 -8.42
C TYR A 44 10.99 -0.11 -8.15
N LEU A 45 11.52 0.88 -7.42
CA LEU A 45 10.85 2.17 -7.28
C LEU A 45 11.06 2.99 -8.56
N PRO A 46 10.01 3.33 -9.33
CA PRO A 46 10.15 4.23 -10.45
C PRO A 46 10.62 5.60 -9.96
N LYS A 47 11.56 6.24 -10.67
CA LYS A 47 12.15 7.53 -10.27
C LYS A 47 11.12 8.66 -10.10
N ASP A 48 9.99 8.53 -10.79
CA ASP A 48 8.94 9.56 -10.82
C ASP A 48 7.83 9.30 -9.78
N ARG A 49 7.94 8.23 -8.98
CA ARG A 49 6.95 7.90 -7.96
C ARG A 49 7.41 8.23 -6.54
N PRO A 50 6.50 8.69 -5.66
CA PRO A 50 6.83 8.95 -4.28
C PRO A 50 7.31 7.67 -3.58
N SER A 51 8.47 7.76 -2.92
CA SER A 51 9.08 6.64 -2.18
C SER A 51 8.25 6.18 -0.98
N TYR A 52 7.25 6.97 -0.58
CA TYR A 52 6.39 6.72 0.58
C TYR A 52 5.76 5.32 0.56
N PHE A 53 5.10 4.93 -0.54
CA PHE A 53 4.42 3.64 -0.62
C PHE A 53 5.40 2.47 -0.67
N PHE A 54 6.60 2.66 -1.24
CA PHE A 54 7.66 1.65 -1.21
C PHE A 54 8.20 1.44 0.21
N LEU A 55 8.47 2.53 0.94
CA LEU A 55 8.88 2.45 2.34
C LEU A 55 7.80 1.82 3.22
N LEU A 56 6.55 2.14 2.96
CA LEU A 56 5.42 1.53 3.64
C LEU A 56 5.30 0.04 3.31
N ALA A 57 5.46 -0.36 2.05
CA ALA A 57 5.48 -1.75 1.64
C ALA A 57 6.55 -2.57 2.39
N LYS A 58 7.73 -1.96 2.59
CA LYS A 58 8.83 -2.55 3.35
C LYS A 58 8.51 -2.64 4.84
N LYS A 59 7.99 -1.56 5.42
CA LYS A 59 7.59 -1.51 6.84
C LYS A 59 6.49 -2.53 7.17
N GLU A 60 5.53 -2.71 6.28
CA GLU A 60 4.42 -3.64 6.42
C GLU A 60 4.78 -5.08 6.00
N GLY A 61 6.00 -5.33 5.53
CA GLY A 61 6.52 -6.66 5.20
C GLY A 61 6.01 -7.25 3.88
N PHE A 62 5.50 -6.42 2.97
CA PHE A 62 5.16 -6.84 1.61
C PHE A 62 6.40 -7.02 0.72
N ILE A 63 7.45 -6.24 1.00
CA ILE A 63 8.81 -6.42 0.47
C ILE A 63 9.79 -6.56 1.62
N ASP A 64 10.90 -7.26 1.40
CA ASP A 64 11.96 -7.41 2.37
C ASP A 64 12.93 -6.22 2.42
N ALA A 65 14.02 -6.37 3.17
CA ALA A 65 15.02 -5.32 3.31
C ALA A 65 15.73 -4.99 1.99
N ASP A 66 15.86 -5.95 1.09
CA ASP A 66 16.56 -5.81 -0.18
C ASP A 66 15.61 -5.42 -1.33
N GLY A 67 14.30 -5.39 -1.06
CA GLY A 67 13.26 -4.98 -2.00
C GLY A 67 12.59 -6.15 -2.72
N TYR A 68 12.88 -7.40 -2.33
CA TYR A 68 12.23 -8.57 -2.91
C TYR A 68 10.86 -8.81 -2.32
N LEU A 69 10.00 -9.34 -3.16
CA LEU A 69 8.60 -9.56 -2.84
C LEU A 69 8.42 -10.75 -1.89
N THR A 70 7.74 -10.52 -0.77
CA THR A 70 7.50 -11.58 0.21
C THR A 70 6.27 -12.42 -0.15
N ARG A 71 6.01 -13.49 0.62
CA ARG A 71 4.73 -14.23 0.52
C ARG A 71 3.52 -13.32 0.76
N LYS A 72 3.62 -12.36 1.69
CA LYS A 72 2.55 -11.39 1.99
C LYS A 72 2.33 -10.45 0.80
N GLY A 73 3.42 -9.95 0.20
CA GLY A 73 3.36 -9.13 -1.02
C GLY A 73 2.67 -9.83 -2.18
N ARG A 74 2.99 -11.11 -2.43
CA ARG A 74 2.35 -11.90 -3.48
C ARG A 74 0.85 -12.06 -3.25
N ALA A 75 0.45 -12.30 -2.01
CA ALA A 75 -0.95 -12.42 -1.65
C ALA A 75 -1.70 -11.08 -1.79
N LEU A 76 -1.05 -9.94 -1.50
CA LEU A 76 -1.62 -8.62 -1.80
C LEU A 76 -1.82 -8.45 -3.30
N LEU A 77 -0.77 -8.65 -4.11
CA LEU A 77 -0.88 -8.53 -5.56
C LEU A 77 -1.96 -9.42 -6.17
N ALA A 78 -2.10 -10.66 -5.72
CA ALA A 78 -3.16 -11.54 -6.20
C ALA A 78 -4.58 -11.03 -5.91
N ARG A 79 -4.77 -10.25 -4.83
CA ARG A 79 -6.06 -9.60 -4.51
C ARG A 79 -6.36 -8.39 -5.41
N TYR A 80 -5.31 -7.71 -5.85
CA TYR A 80 -5.38 -6.48 -6.65
C TYR A 80 -4.99 -6.70 -8.12
N SER A 81 -4.83 -7.95 -8.57
CA SER A 81 -4.61 -8.25 -9.98
C SER A 81 -5.79 -7.72 -10.78
N PHE A 82 -5.60 -6.54 -11.36
CA PHE A 82 -6.52 -5.92 -12.30
C PHE A 82 -6.60 -6.83 -13.52
N ASN A 83 -7.75 -7.49 -13.69
CA ASN A 83 -8.10 -8.23 -14.89
C ASN A 83 -8.87 -7.34 -15.84
#